data_AF-D1YFS6-F1
#
_entry.id   AF-D1YFS6-F1
#
_cell.length_a   1.000
_cell.length_b   1.000
_cell.length_c   1.000
_cell.angle_alpha   90.00
_cell.angle_beta   90.00
_cell.angle_gamma   90.00
#
_symmetry.space_group_name_H-M   'P 1'
#
loop_
_entity.id
_entity.type
_entity.pdbx_description
1 polymer ?
#
loop_
_entity_poly.entity_id
_entity_poly.type
_entity_poly.pdbx_seq_one_letter_code
_entity_poly.pdbx_strand_id
1 'polypeptide(L)'
;MILMPIMYYLPLITGPGNHLILSLPKSIAYSSWNLVGMLAIFYVIRIAFSIVSYDSGLPSGIFLPILTMGALIGATYGLFMVQLGLLPQKLVINLIIFAMAGYFAAIIRAPFTAIILITEMVGSLLHLMPLAVVAFIALLVDQLLGGRPIYDSLAAAMEPKSGEKGLCGEEDQISIPVYESSKLVDEKIEDVKWPDDTLIKVIHRGSQDIIPHGDTVIAAGDLLVLAVDQNRRGQVYDAIKKLQGVELDG
;
A
#
# COMPACT_ATOMS: atom_id res chain seq x y z
N MET A 1 20.86 -2.68 -16.81
CA MET A 1 22.17 -2.69 -17.51
C MET A 1 22.84 -1.30 -17.56
N ILE A 2 22.09 -0.19 -17.59
CA ILE A 2 22.63 1.19 -17.67
C ILE A 2 23.33 1.64 -16.36
N LEU A 3 22.95 1.08 -15.20
CA LEU A 3 23.50 1.48 -13.89
C LEU A 3 24.99 1.12 -13.70
N MET A 4 25.47 0.06 -14.36
CA MET A 4 26.79 -0.53 -14.10
C MET A 4 27.98 0.41 -14.45
N PRO A 5 28.03 1.06 -15.63
CA PRO A 5 29.09 2.03 -15.94
C PRO A 5 29.00 3.28 -15.05
N ILE A 6 27.81 3.74 -14.69
CA ILE A 6 27.62 4.95 -13.88
C ILE A 6 28.08 4.71 -12.44
N MET A 7 27.88 3.49 -11.93
CA MET A 7 28.36 3.08 -10.61
C MET A 7 29.89 3.11 -10.48
N TYR A 8 30.60 2.87 -11.59
CA TYR A 8 32.06 2.95 -11.62
C TYR A 8 32.57 4.40 -11.53
N TYR A 9 31.89 5.36 -12.18
CA TYR A 9 32.35 6.75 -12.23
C TYR A 9 31.80 7.64 -11.10
N LEU A 10 30.62 7.34 -10.54
CA LEU A 10 29.93 8.16 -9.54
C LEU A 10 29.41 7.33 -8.34
N PRO A 11 30.30 6.66 -7.57
CA PRO A 11 29.91 5.72 -6.53
C PRO A 11 29.12 6.35 -5.37
N LEU A 12 29.24 7.66 -5.14
CA LEU A 12 28.45 8.36 -4.11
C LEU A 12 26.97 8.56 -4.49
N ILE A 13 26.67 8.59 -5.79
CA ILE A 13 25.30 8.82 -6.30
C ILE A 13 24.58 7.48 -6.48
N THR A 14 25.32 6.46 -6.92
CA THR A 14 24.80 5.10 -7.10
C THR A 14 24.83 4.28 -5.81
N GLY A 15 23.88 3.37 -5.68
CA GLY A 15 23.74 2.51 -4.50
C GLY A 15 22.80 3.07 -3.43
N PRO A 16 22.63 2.34 -2.31
CA PRO A 16 21.56 2.60 -1.36
C PRO A 16 21.75 3.91 -0.56
N GLY A 17 22.95 4.50 -0.59
CA GLY A 17 23.26 5.87 -0.17
C GLY A 17 23.72 6.06 1.28
N ASN A 18 23.96 4.99 2.03
CA ASN A 18 24.57 5.08 3.37
C ASN A 18 25.87 5.89 3.39
N HIS A 19 26.76 5.67 2.41
CA HIS A 19 28.01 6.41 2.30
C HIS A 19 27.80 7.92 2.12
N LEU A 20 26.71 8.32 1.47
CA LEU A 20 26.34 9.72 1.31
C LEU A 20 25.92 10.32 2.66
N ILE A 21 25.03 9.66 3.40
CA ILE A 21 24.61 10.12 4.74
C ILE A 21 25.81 10.25 5.68
N LEU A 22 26.70 9.26 5.70
CA LEU A 22 27.87 9.25 6.59
C LEU A 22 28.96 10.26 6.20
N SER A 23 28.99 10.71 4.94
CA SER A 23 29.96 11.72 4.50
C SER A 23 29.47 13.16 4.70
N LEU A 24 28.15 13.38 4.80
CA LEU A 24 27.56 14.71 5.00
C LEU A 24 28.16 15.48 6.19
N PRO A 25 28.34 14.91 7.40
CA PRO A 25 28.91 15.65 8.53
C PRO A 25 30.29 16.25 8.24
N LYS A 26 31.12 15.55 7.44
CA LYS A 26 32.45 16.02 7.05
C LYS A 26 32.37 17.09 5.95
N SER A 27 31.47 16.91 4.99
CA SER A 27 31.29 17.84 3.87
C SER A 27 30.67 19.17 4.29
N ILE A 28 29.73 19.18 5.25
CA ILE A 28 29.08 20.41 5.74
C ILE A 28 29.98 21.25 6.65
N ALA A 29 31.20 20.81 6.96
CA ALA A 29 32.17 21.57 7.75
C ALA A 29 32.65 22.85 7.05
N TYR A 30 32.50 22.94 5.73
CA TYR A 30 32.75 24.16 4.96
C TYR A 30 31.49 24.51 4.17
N SER A 31 30.76 25.53 4.63
CA SER A 31 29.56 26.00 3.93
C SER A 31 29.97 26.87 2.74
N SER A 32 29.56 26.49 1.52
CA SER A 32 29.76 27.27 0.30
C SER A 32 28.55 27.18 -0.64
N TRP A 33 28.32 28.20 -1.46
CA TRP A 33 27.28 28.18 -2.50
C TRP A 33 27.44 27.02 -3.48
N ASN A 34 28.69 26.66 -3.82
CA ASN A 34 28.98 25.52 -4.70
C ASN A 34 28.52 24.20 -4.09
N LEU A 35 28.72 24.01 -2.78
CA LEU A 35 28.27 22.82 -2.07
C LEU A 35 26.73 22.71 -2.07
N VAL A 36 26.03 23.82 -1.84
CA VAL A 36 24.55 23.86 -1.90
C VAL A 36 24.06 23.43 -3.28
N GLY A 37 24.64 24.02 -4.34
CA GLY A 37 24.29 23.68 -5.73
C GLY A 37 24.57 22.20 -6.05
N MET A 38 25.73 21.68 -5.62
CA MET A 38 26.09 20.28 -5.83
C MET A 38 25.12 19.31 -5.14
N LEU A 39 24.73 19.58 -3.89
CA LEU A 39 23.78 18.73 -3.16
C LEU A 39 22.38 18.75 -3.79
N ALA A 40 21.93 19.92 -4.26
CA ALA A 40 20.67 20.04 -5.00
C ALA A 40 20.69 19.24 -6.31
N ILE A 41 21.80 19.31 -7.06
CA ILE A 41 21.99 18.51 -8.27
C ILE A 41 21.98 17.01 -7.93
N PHE A 42 22.68 16.60 -6.87
CA PHE A 42 22.70 15.20 -6.44
C PHE A 42 21.29 14.69 -6.08
N TYR A 43 20.48 15.52 -5.42
CA TYR A 43 19.08 15.19 -5.12
C TYR A 43 18.27 14.91 -6.40
N VAL A 44 18.34 15.80 -7.39
CA VAL A 44 17.62 15.63 -8.67
C VAL A 44 18.09 14.39 -9.42
N ILE A 45 19.40 14.19 -9.50
CA ILE A 45 19.99 13.01 -10.14
C ILE A 45 19.48 11.74 -9.43
N ARG A 46 19.46 11.71 -8.10
CA ARG A 46 18.98 10.55 -7.33
C ARG A 46 17.52 10.23 -7.61
N ILE A 47 16.63 11.22 -7.73
CA ILE A 47 15.23 10.99 -8.12
C ILE A 47 15.17 10.26 -9.46
N ALA A 48 15.89 10.78 -10.47
CA ALA A 48 15.89 10.20 -11.81
C ALA A 48 16.39 8.75 -11.79
N PHE A 49 17.50 8.48 -11.08
CA PHE A 49 18.02 7.12 -10.95
C PHE A 49 17.10 6.20 -10.16
N SER A 50 16.44 6.68 -9.10
CA SER A 50 15.48 5.90 -8.33
C SER A 50 14.30 5.47 -9.19
N ILE A 51 13.72 6.36 -9.99
CA ILE A 51 12.62 6.03 -10.91
C ILE A 51 13.06 4.94 -11.90
N VAL A 52 14.22 5.10 -12.55
CA VAL A 52 14.76 4.12 -13.52
C VAL A 52 15.08 2.78 -12.87
N SER A 53 15.55 2.79 -11.62
CA SER A 53 15.91 1.56 -10.90
C SER A 53 14.68 0.79 -10.42
N TYR A 54 13.61 1.48 -9.99
CA TYR A 54 12.37 0.81 -9.56
C TYR A 54 11.62 0.14 -10.71
N ASP A 55 11.70 0.71 -11.92
CA ASP A 55 11.12 0.12 -13.13
C ASP A 55 11.79 -1.21 -13.54
N SER A 56 12.96 -1.51 -12.98
CA SER A 56 13.71 -2.72 -13.29
C SER A 56 13.13 -3.99 -12.63
N GLY A 57 12.14 -3.86 -11.74
CA GLY A 57 11.49 -5.00 -11.07
C GLY A 57 12.38 -5.79 -10.10
N LEU A 58 13.60 -5.31 -9.84
CA LEU A 58 14.53 -5.95 -8.89
C LEU A 58 14.03 -5.71 -7.46
N PRO A 59 13.88 -6.75 -6.63
CA PRO A 59 13.51 -6.59 -5.22
C PRO A 59 14.63 -5.83 -4.52
N SER A 60 14.42 -4.54 -4.30
CA SER A 60 15.36 -3.64 -3.64
C SER A 60 14.64 -2.87 -2.54
N GLY A 61 15.30 -2.71 -1.39
CA GLY A 61 14.72 -2.01 -0.25
C GLY A 61 14.58 -0.51 -0.54
N ILE A 62 13.37 0.03 -0.35
CA ILE A 62 13.07 1.45 -0.60
C ILE A 62 13.50 2.38 0.54
N PHE A 63 13.73 1.78 1.70
CA PHE A 63 13.97 2.43 2.97
C PHE A 63 15.17 3.40 2.95
N LEU A 64 16.33 2.91 2.54
CA LEU A 64 17.58 3.67 2.59
C LEU A 64 17.63 4.81 1.55
N PRO A 65 17.18 4.59 0.30
CA PRO A 65 16.97 5.68 -0.66
C PRO A 65 16.10 6.80 -0.09
N ILE A 66 14.98 6.48 0.56
CA ILE A 66 14.10 7.49 1.19
C ILE A 66 14.86 8.31 2.23
N LEU A 67 15.60 7.67 3.13
CA LEU A 67 16.41 8.38 4.14
C LEU A 67 17.46 9.29 3.52
N THR A 68 18.13 8.83 2.46
CA THR A 68 19.17 9.62 1.78
C THR A 68 18.60 10.86 1.12
N MET A 69 17.37 10.76 0.61
CA MET A 69 16.65 11.89 0.02
C MET A 69 16.29 12.93 1.07
N GLY A 70 15.77 12.50 2.22
CA GLY A 70 15.55 13.40 3.36
C GLY A 70 16.83 14.07 3.84
N ALA A 71 17.93 13.31 3.91
CA ALA A 71 19.24 13.84 4.32
C ALA A 71 19.76 14.92 3.35
N LEU A 72 19.62 14.70 2.04
CA LEU A 72 20.02 15.66 1.01
C LEU A 72 19.18 16.94 1.05
N ILE A 73 17.86 16.83 1.23
CA ILE A 73 16.98 17.99 1.39
C ILE A 73 17.40 18.79 2.62
N GLY A 74 17.57 18.13 3.77
CA GLY A 74 17.96 18.79 5.02
C GLY A 74 19.32 19.46 4.93
N ALA A 75 20.30 18.80 4.27
CA ALA A 75 21.63 19.36 4.07
C ALA A 75 21.61 20.57 3.14
N THR A 76 20.88 20.47 2.02
CA THR A 76 20.76 21.55 1.04
C THR A 76 20.08 22.77 1.66
N TYR A 77 18.94 22.56 2.33
CA TYR A 77 18.20 23.62 3.01
C TYR A 77 19.00 24.24 4.15
N GLY A 78 19.61 23.42 5.01
CA GLY A 78 20.40 23.90 6.13
C GLY A 78 21.60 24.73 5.68
N LEU A 79 22.37 24.27 4.70
CA LEU A 79 23.49 25.03 4.16
C LEU A 79 23.05 26.31 3.43
N PHE A 80 21.93 26.27 2.71
CA PHE A 80 21.35 27.46 2.09
C PHE A 80 21.00 28.52 3.14
N MET A 81 20.38 28.14 4.26
CA MET A 81 20.10 29.05 5.37
C MET A 81 21.38 29.60 6.03
N VAL A 82 22.44 28.79 6.13
CA VAL A 82 23.76 29.25 6.59
C VAL A 82 24.34 30.31 5.64
N GLN A 83 24.25 30.10 4.33
CA GLN A 83 24.74 31.06 3.33
C GLN A 83 24.00 32.40 3.39
N LEU A 84 22.72 32.39 3.77
CA LEU A 84 21.93 33.60 3.99
C LEU A 84 22.20 34.26 5.37
N GLY A 85 23.04 33.65 6.22
CA GLY A 85 23.29 34.14 7.58
C GLY A 85 22.13 33.93 8.57
N LEU A 86 21.13 33.13 8.20
CA LEU A 86 19.92 32.88 8.99
C LEU A 86 20.08 31.75 10.02
N LEU A 87 21.06 30.85 9.79
CA LEU A 87 21.28 29.68 10.61
C LEU A 87 22.77 29.49 10.94
N PRO A 88 23.13 29.22 12.20
CA PRO A 88 24.47 28.77 12.55
C PRO A 88 24.81 27.42 11.92
N GLN A 89 26.03 27.28 11.39
CA GLN A 89 26.49 26.07 10.70
C GLN A 89 26.40 24.79 11.54
N LYS A 90 26.61 24.89 12.86
CA LYS A 90 26.49 23.77 13.80
C LYS A 90 25.10 23.13 13.86
N LEU A 91 24.06 23.85 13.45
CA LEU A 91 22.67 23.37 13.46
C LEU A 91 22.25 22.64 12.18
N VAL A 92 23.09 22.67 11.13
CA VAL A 92 22.78 21.99 9.86
C VAL A 92 22.60 20.49 10.05
N ILE A 93 23.40 19.86 10.93
CA ILE A 93 23.27 18.43 11.19
C ILE A 93 21.91 18.07 11.81
N ASN A 94 21.37 18.95 12.66
CA ASN A 94 20.05 18.74 13.26
C ASN A 94 18.96 18.83 12.19
N LEU A 95 19.05 19.78 11.26
CA LEU A 95 18.14 19.86 10.11
C LEU A 95 18.19 18.64 9.20
N ILE A 96 19.37 18.07 8.97
CA ILE A 96 19.53 16.82 8.24
C ILE A 96 18.76 15.70 8.95
N ILE A 97 18.98 15.52 10.26
CA ILE A 97 18.35 14.48 11.07
C ILE A 97 16.81 14.65 11.07
N PHE A 98 16.32 15.87 11.24
CA PHE A 98 14.88 16.15 11.23
C PHE A 98 14.25 15.93 9.86
N ALA A 99 14.92 16.35 8.78
CA ALA A 99 14.45 16.13 7.42
C ALA A 99 14.41 14.63 7.06
N MET A 100 15.40 13.85 7.50
CA MET A 100 15.40 12.39 7.34
C MET A 100 14.16 11.76 7.98
N ALA A 101 13.86 12.10 9.22
CA ALA A 101 12.70 11.55 9.93
C ALA A 101 11.37 12.01 9.33
N GLY A 102 11.23 13.30 9.03
CA GLY A 102 10.02 13.86 8.44
C GLY A 102 9.71 13.26 7.07
N TYR A 103 10.73 13.16 6.21
CA TYR A 103 10.59 12.59 4.86
C TYR A 103 10.19 11.11 4.93
N PHE A 104 10.80 10.34 5.84
CA PHE A 104 10.46 8.94 6.08
C PHE A 104 9.04 8.77 6.62
N ALA A 105 8.66 9.57 7.63
CA ALA A 105 7.34 9.54 8.25
C ALA A 105 6.22 9.85 7.26
N ALA A 106 6.42 10.84 6.38
CA ALA A 106 5.45 11.20 5.35
C ALA A 106 5.22 10.06 4.34
N ILE A 107 6.30 9.48 3.79
CA ILE A 107 6.19 8.49 2.71
C ILE A 107 5.64 7.14 3.19
N ILE A 108 6.06 6.70 4.38
CA ILE A 108 5.69 5.37 4.92
C ILE A 108 4.44 5.45 5.80
N ARG A 109 4.06 6.65 6.26
CA ARG A 109 3.00 6.88 7.25
C ARG A 109 3.22 6.17 8.59
N ALA A 110 4.48 6.03 8.99
CA ALA A 110 4.88 5.42 10.26
C ALA A 110 5.80 6.36 11.07
N PRO A 111 5.25 7.39 11.74
CA PRO A 111 6.06 8.41 12.41
C PRO A 111 6.86 7.85 13.59
N PHE A 112 6.30 6.94 14.39
CA PHE A 112 7.02 6.31 15.50
C PHE A 112 8.22 5.48 15.01
N THR A 113 8.04 4.71 13.93
CA THR A 113 9.12 3.96 13.29
C THR A 113 10.22 4.89 12.79
N ALA A 114 9.84 6.02 12.17
CA ALA A 114 10.79 7.04 11.73
C ALA A 114 11.64 7.58 12.91
N ILE A 115 10.98 7.94 14.00
CA ILE A 115 11.63 8.54 15.18
C ILE A 115 12.59 7.55 15.82
N ILE A 116 12.15 6.31 16.08
CA ILE A 116 12.98 5.28 16.72
C ILE A 116 14.21 5.00 15.86
N LEU A 117 14.00 4.78 14.57
CA LEU A 117 15.09 4.42 13.67
C LEU A 117 16.14 5.53 13.52
N ILE A 118 15.71 6.78 13.36
CA ILE A 118 16.64 7.89 13.23
C ILE A 118 17.40 8.11 14.54
N THR A 119 16.72 7.92 15.68
CA THR A 119 17.34 7.96 17.00
C THR A 119 18.41 6.88 17.13
N GLU A 120 18.16 5.65 16.68
CA GLU A 120 19.15 4.57 16.66
C GLU A 120 20.36 4.90 15.77
N MET A 121 20.13 5.44 14.57
CA MET A 121 21.21 5.81 13.65
C MET A 121 22.09 6.96 14.17
N VAL A 122 21.49 7.93 14.85
CA VAL A 122 22.21 9.08 15.44
C VAL A 122 22.87 8.70 16.77
N GLY A 123 22.34 7.70 17.47
CA GLY A 123 22.85 7.22 18.76
C GLY A 123 22.55 8.16 19.93
N SER A 124 21.53 9.01 19.84
CA SER A 124 21.18 9.97 20.90
C SER A 124 19.68 10.27 20.96
N LEU A 125 19.13 10.28 22.18
CA LEU A 125 17.73 10.64 22.46
C LEU A 125 17.50 12.15 22.62
N LEU A 126 18.56 12.97 22.59
CA LEU A 126 18.47 14.41 22.84
C LEU A 126 17.49 15.13 21.89
N HIS A 127 17.32 14.59 20.69
CA HIS A 127 16.55 15.18 19.60
C HIS A 127 15.14 14.62 19.46
N LEU A 128 14.69 13.76 20.37
CA LEU A 128 13.46 12.98 20.22
C LEU A 128 12.21 13.86 20.10
N MET A 129 12.10 14.91 20.91
CA MET A 129 10.95 15.83 20.87
C MET A 129 10.85 16.60 19.54
N PRO A 130 11.91 17.30 19.06
CA PRO A 130 11.90 17.92 17.73
C PRO A 130 11.64 16.94 16.59
N LEU A 131 12.24 15.73 16.66
CA LEU A 131 12.01 14.66 15.69
C LEU A 131 10.54 14.29 15.59
N ALA A 132 9.89 14.09 16.74
CA ALA A 132 8.48 13.76 16.79
C ALA A 132 7.62 14.86 16.16
N VAL A 133 7.85 16.12 16.52
CA VAL A 133 7.11 17.26 15.95
C VAL A 133 7.23 17.29 14.43
N VAL A 134 8.44 17.19 13.89
CA VAL A 134 8.66 17.22 12.43
C VAL A 134 8.05 16.01 11.74
N ALA A 135 8.16 14.81 12.32
CA ALA A 135 7.58 13.58 11.77
C ALA A 135 6.04 13.64 11.70
N PHE A 136 5.38 14.11 12.76
CA PHE A 136 3.92 14.25 12.79
C PHE A 136 3.43 15.37 11.89
N ILE A 137 4.12 16.51 11.81
CA ILE A 137 3.76 17.59 10.87
C ILE A 137 3.90 17.09 9.42
N ALA A 138 4.99 16.40 9.10
CA ALA A 138 5.18 15.85 7.75
C ALA A 138 4.09 14.85 7.38
N LEU A 139 3.70 13.97 8.30
CA LEU A 139 2.57 13.05 8.12
C LEU A 139 1.24 13.79 7.90
N LEU A 140 0.97 14.82 8.71
CA LEU A 140 -0.26 15.60 8.58
C LEU A 140 -0.33 16.31 7.23
N VAL A 141 0.78 16.91 6.79
CA VAL A 141 0.86 17.58 5.48
C VAL A 141 0.65 16.58 4.34
N ASP A 142 1.25 15.39 4.41
CA ASP A 142 1.03 14.32 3.41
C ASP A 142 -0.45 13.91 3.34
N GLN A 143 -1.10 13.73 4.49
CA GLN A 143 -2.52 13.37 4.55
C GLN A 143 -3.42 14.48 3.98
N LEU A 144 -3.13 15.74 4.29
CA LEU A 144 -3.89 16.88 3.76
C LEU A 144 -3.75 17.02 2.24
N LEU A 145 -2.61 16.66 1.68
CA LEU A 145 -2.36 16.66 0.23
C LEU A 145 -2.92 15.43 -0.49
N GLY A 146 -3.56 14.50 0.25
CA GLY A 146 -4.14 13.29 -0.33
C GLY A 146 -3.10 12.23 -0.72
N GLY A 147 -1.93 12.23 -0.07
CA GLY A 147 -0.91 11.19 -0.25
C GLY A 147 -1.45 9.79 0.02
N ARG A 148 -0.70 8.76 -0.34
CA ARG A 148 -1.00 7.36 0.00
C ARG A 148 0.29 6.69 0.49
N PRO A 149 0.23 5.76 1.46
CA PRO A 149 1.39 5.01 1.87
C PRO A 149 2.05 4.31 0.68
N ILE A 150 3.37 4.39 0.62
CA ILE A 150 4.12 3.80 -0.48
C ILE A 150 3.94 2.28 -0.56
N TYR A 151 3.86 1.61 0.59
CA TYR A 151 3.72 0.16 0.64
C TYR A 151 2.35 -0.32 0.16
N ASP A 152 1.28 0.40 0.46
CA ASP A 152 -0.07 0.11 -0.07
C ASP A 152 -0.10 0.31 -1.58
N SER A 153 0.55 1.37 -2.07
CA SER A 153 0.63 1.66 -3.51
C SER A 153 1.42 0.59 -4.25
N LEU A 154 2.49 0.08 -3.63
CA LEU A 154 3.29 -1.01 -4.19
C LEU A 154 2.52 -2.34 -4.15
N ALA A 155 1.79 -2.63 -3.07
CA ALA A 155 0.95 -3.81 -2.95
C ALA A 155 -0.13 -3.84 -4.04
N ALA A 156 -0.86 -2.72 -4.22
CA ALA A 156 -1.86 -2.58 -5.28
C ALA A 156 -1.28 -2.74 -6.69
N ALA A 157 -0.01 -2.37 -6.90
CA ALA A 157 0.67 -2.59 -8.19
C ALA A 157 1.09 -4.05 -8.43
N MET A 158 1.25 -4.84 -7.36
CA MET A 158 1.57 -6.26 -7.42
C MET A 158 0.33 -7.15 -7.48
N GLU A 159 -0.85 -6.63 -7.16
CA GLU A 159 -2.10 -7.36 -7.37
C GLU A 159 -2.23 -7.73 -8.86
N PRO A 160 -2.33 -9.03 -9.19
CA PRO A 160 -2.53 -9.42 -10.57
C PRO A 160 -3.84 -8.77 -11.02
N LYS A 161 -3.80 -8.02 -12.13
CA LYS A 161 -5.01 -7.65 -12.85
C LYS A 161 -5.68 -8.96 -13.23
N SER A 162 -6.66 -9.38 -12.44
CA SER A 162 -7.44 -10.59 -12.66
C SER A 162 -8.04 -10.47 -14.06
N GLY A 163 -7.44 -11.18 -15.00
CA GLY A 163 -7.91 -11.32 -16.37
C GLY A 163 -9.16 -12.18 -16.47
N GLU A 164 -9.97 -12.25 -15.42
CA GLU A 164 -11.28 -12.88 -15.46
C GLU A 164 -12.29 -11.85 -15.97
N LYS A 165 -12.39 -11.80 -17.31
CA LYS A 165 -13.61 -11.32 -17.95
C LYS A 165 -14.74 -12.27 -17.55
N GLY A 166 -15.52 -11.92 -16.52
CA GLY A 166 -16.75 -12.67 -16.26
C GLY A 166 -17.52 -12.32 -15.00
N LEU A 167 -16.89 -12.20 -13.83
CA LEU A 167 -17.62 -12.33 -12.55
C LEU A 167 -17.20 -11.29 -11.50
N CYS A 168 -16.96 -10.05 -11.92
CA CYS A 168 -16.44 -9.00 -11.02
C CYS A 168 -17.55 -8.05 -10.56
N GLY A 169 -18.15 -8.39 -9.43
CA GLY A 169 -18.96 -7.49 -8.58
C GLY A 169 -18.57 -7.68 -7.12
N GLU A 170 -19.03 -6.81 -6.22
CA GLU A 170 -18.93 -7.11 -4.78
C GLU A 170 -19.78 -8.36 -4.48
N GLU A 171 -19.18 -9.36 -3.83
CA GLU A 171 -19.89 -10.56 -3.41
C GLU A 171 -20.95 -10.18 -2.36
N ASP A 172 -22.21 -10.48 -2.66
CA ASP A 172 -23.31 -10.45 -1.69
C ASP A 172 -23.85 -11.87 -1.50
N GLN A 173 -24.43 -12.13 -0.33
CA GLN A 173 -24.95 -13.44 0.04
C GLN A 173 -26.47 -13.39 0.23
N ILE A 174 -27.16 -14.32 -0.40
CA ILE A 174 -28.60 -14.52 -0.25
C ILE A 174 -28.83 -15.91 0.33
N SER A 175 -29.56 -15.98 1.44
CA SER A 175 -30.02 -17.24 2.02
C SER A 175 -31.47 -17.47 1.63
N ILE A 176 -31.76 -18.61 1.00
CA ILE A 176 -33.11 -18.92 0.50
C ILE A 176 -33.56 -20.27 1.08
N PRO A 177 -34.66 -20.30 1.84
CA PRO A 177 -35.24 -21.55 2.32
C PRO A 177 -35.90 -22.31 1.17
N VAL A 178 -35.79 -23.63 1.19
CA VAL A 178 -36.46 -24.55 0.28
C VAL A 178 -37.69 -25.11 0.99
N TYR A 179 -38.86 -24.65 0.58
CA TYR A 179 -40.12 -25.14 1.12
C TYR A 179 -40.49 -26.51 0.54
N GLU A 180 -41.33 -27.27 1.25
CA GLU A 180 -41.80 -28.59 0.82
C GLU A 180 -42.54 -28.56 -0.52
N SER A 181 -43.19 -27.44 -0.85
CA SER A 181 -43.87 -27.22 -2.14
C SER A 181 -42.94 -26.74 -3.26
N SER A 182 -41.63 -26.61 -2.99
CA SER A 182 -40.67 -26.10 -3.96
C SER A 182 -40.35 -27.16 -5.02
N LYS A 183 -40.29 -26.73 -6.28
CA LYS A 183 -39.83 -27.59 -7.40
C LYS A 183 -38.35 -27.96 -7.33
N LEU A 184 -37.60 -27.38 -6.38
CA LEU A 184 -36.20 -27.71 -6.14
C LEU A 184 -36.02 -28.95 -5.27
N VAL A 185 -37.06 -29.44 -4.60
CA VAL A 185 -36.97 -30.62 -3.73
C VAL A 185 -36.71 -31.87 -4.58
N ASP A 186 -35.81 -32.73 -4.11
CA ASP A 186 -35.35 -33.96 -4.76
C ASP A 186 -34.59 -33.78 -6.09
N GLU A 187 -34.33 -32.54 -6.49
CA GLU A 187 -33.46 -32.21 -7.61
C GLU A 187 -32.00 -32.12 -7.18
N LYS A 188 -31.09 -32.51 -8.08
CA LYS A 188 -29.67 -32.29 -7.90
C LYS A 188 -29.28 -30.86 -8.28
N ILE A 189 -28.24 -30.34 -7.64
CA ILE A 189 -27.76 -28.98 -7.93
C ILE A 189 -27.35 -28.82 -9.41
N GLU A 190 -26.76 -29.85 -10.03
CA GLU A 190 -26.36 -29.81 -11.45
C GLU A 190 -27.55 -29.79 -12.44
N ASP A 191 -28.68 -30.37 -12.05
CA ASP A 191 -29.87 -30.49 -12.89
C ASP A 191 -30.73 -29.20 -12.87
N VAL A 192 -30.53 -28.35 -11.85
CA VAL A 192 -31.21 -27.07 -11.71
C VAL A 192 -30.54 -26.00 -12.58
N LYS A 193 -31.35 -25.28 -13.37
CA LYS A 193 -30.91 -24.13 -14.16
C LYS A 193 -30.79 -22.88 -13.29
N TRP A 194 -29.66 -22.74 -12.62
CA TRP A 194 -29.37 -21.55 -11.82
C TRP A 194 -29.24 -20.29 -12.68
N PRO A 195 -29.60 -19.11 -12.15
CA PRO A 195 -29.36 -17.84 -12.84
C PRO A 195 -27.87 -17.62 -13.10
N ASP A 196 -27.55 -16.86 -14.15
CA ASP A 196 -26.16 -16.51 -14.48
C ASP A 196 -25.47 -15.82 -13.28
N ASP A 197 -24.17 -16.06 -13.13
CA ASP A 197 -23.32 -15.48 -12.08
C ASP A 197 -23.77 -15.81 -10.65
N THR A 198 -24.36 -17.00 -10.44
CA THR A 198 -24.80 -17.51 -9.13
C THR A 198 -23.99 -18.74 -8.72
N LEU A 199 -23.53 -18.79 -7.46
CA LEU A 199 -22.87 -19.97 -6.90
C LEU A 199 -23.49 -20.36 -5.56
N ILE A 200 -23.90 -21.61 -5.40
CA ILE A 200 -24.32 -22.14 -4.10
C ILE A 200 -23.06 -22.47 -3.30
N LYS A 201 -22.87 -21.78 -2.18
CA LYS A 201 -21.69 -21.96 -1.31
C LYS A 201 -21.90 -23.04 -0.27
N VAL A 202 -23.05 -23.04 0.38
CA VAL A 202 -23.37 -23.92 1.52
C VAL A 202 -24.87 -24.22 1.51
N ILE A 203 -25.22 -25.43 1.93
CA ILE A 203 -26.59 -25.81 2.25
C ILE A 203 -26.67 -26.08 3.76
N HIS A 204 -27.50 -25.34 4.48
CA HIS A 204 -27.80 -25.66 5.87
C HIS A 204 -29.01 -26.59 5.94
N ARG A 205 -28.80 -27.81 6.39
CA ARG A 205 -29.85 -28.82 6.59
C ARG A 205 -30.00 -29.11 8.08
N GLY A 206 -30.97 -28.47 8.71
CA GLY A 206 -31.12 -28.52 10.17
C GLY A 206 -29.93 -27.88 10.88
N SER A 207 -29.09 -28.70 11.52
CA SER A 207 -27.88 -28.26 12.25
C SER A 207 -26.57 -28.61 11.54
N GLN A 208 -26.62 -29.06 10.28
CA GLN A 208 -25.45 -29.46 9.50
C GLN A 208 -25.23 -28.52 8.32
N ASP A 209 -23.97 -28.17 8.09
CA ASP A 209 -23.52 -27.43 6.92
C ASP A 209 -22.99 -28.42 5.89
N ILE A 210 -23.58 -28.42 4.71
CA ILE A 210 -23.22 -29.29 3.60
C ILE A 210 -22.55 -28.44 2.53
N ILE A 211 -21.34 -28.83 2.13
CA ILE A 211 -20.65 -28.23 0.98
C ILE A 211 -21.22 -28.88 -0.29
N PRO A 212 -21.93 -28.13 -1.14
CA PRO A 212 -22.62 -28.69 -2.28
C PRO A 212 -21.67 -29.11 -3.40
N HIS A 213 -21.95 -30.27 -3.99
CA HIS A 213 -21.41 -30.74 -5.26
C HIS A 213 -22.55 -30.88 -6.29
N GLY A 214 -22.22 -31.06 -7.58
CA GLY A 214 -23.23 -31.17 -8.63
C GLY A 214 -24.28 -32.26 -8.37
N ASP A 215 -23.86 -33.37 -7.77
CA ASP A 215 -24.69 -34.52 -7.42
C ASP A 215 -25.45 -34.37 -6.09
N THR A 216 -25.24 -33.28 -5.35
CA THR A 216 -25.91 -33.03 -4.08
C THR A 216 -27.40 -32.79 -4.31
N VAL A 217 -28.24 -33.57 -3.64
CA VAL A 217 -29.70 -33.49 -3.74
C VAL A 217 -30.24 -32.50 -2.71
N ILE A 218 -31.09 -31.59 -3.18
CA ILE A 218 -31.74 -30.56 -2.36
C ILE A 218 -32.95 -31.19 -1.66
N ALA A 219 -33.07 -30.98 -0.35
CA ALA A 219 -34.18 -31.48 0.45
C ALA A 219 -35.10 -30.35 0.92
N ALA A 220 -36.35 -30.68 1.22
CA ALA A 220 -37.26 -29.76 1.88
C ALA A 220 -36.72 -29.35 3.26
N GLY A 221 -36.79 -28.06 3.58
CA GLY A 221 -36.22 -27.48 4.80
C GLY A 221 -34.75 -27.07 4.70
N ASP A 222 -34.10 -27.30 3.55
CA ASP A 222 -32.76 -26.78 3.30
C ASP A 222 -32.76 -25.26 3.22
N LEU A 223 -31.70 -24.63 3.74
CA LEU A 223 -31.41 -23.21 3.53
C LEU A 223 -30.20 -23.10 2.61
N LEU A 224 -30.42 -22.68 1.37
CA LEU A 224 -29.38 -22.51 0.37
C LEU A 224 -28.71 -21.15 0.55
N VAL A 225 -27.39 -21.12 0.71
CA VAL A 225 -26.59 -19.88 0.75
C VAL A 225 -25.96 -19.68 -0.62
N LEU A 226 -26.43 -18.67 -1.34
CA LEU A 226 -25.96 -18.32 -2.67
C LEU A 226 -25.07 -17.07 -2.61
N ALA A 227 -23.93 -17.13 -3.27
CA ALA A 227 -23.11 -15.98 -3.59
C ALA A 227 -23.53 -15.40 -4.95
N VAL A 228 -23.74 -14.10 -4.97
CA VAL A 228 -24.21 -13.32 -6.12
C VAL A 228 -23.45 -12.00 -6.23
N ASP A 229 -23.50 -11.37 -7.39
CA ASP A 229 -23.12 -9.96 -7.55
C ASP A 229 -24.15 -9.06 -6.86
N GLN A 230 -23.69 -8.16 -5.97
CA GLN A 230 -24.50 -7.17 -5.27
C GLN A 230 -25.42 -6.37 -6.21
N ASN A 231 -24.99 -6.06 -7.43
CA ASN A 231 -25.78 -5.30 -8.41
C ASN A 231 -26.93 -6.11 -9.03
N ARG A 232 -26.89 -7.44 -8.92
CA ARG A 232 -27.87 -8.36 -9.50
C ARG A 232 -28.70 -9.12 -8.46
N ARG A 233 -28.50 -8.85 -7.17
CA ARG A 233 -29.20 -9.49 -6.03
C ARG A 233 -30.70 -9.64 -6.26
N GLY A 234 -31.39 -8.56 -6.66
CA GLY A 234 -32.84 -8.58 -6.89
C GLY A 234 -33.27 -9.48 -8.05
N GLN A 235 -32.52 -9.46 -9.16
CA GLN A 235 -32.83 -10.27 -10.34
C GLN A 235 -32.65 -11.77 -10.04
N VAL A 236 -31.58 -12.12 -9.32
CA VAL A 236 -31.31 -13.51 -8.91
C VAL A 236 -32.37 -13.98 -7.92
N TYR A 237 -32.76 -13.15 -6.96
CA TYR A 237 -33.83 -13.47 -6.01
C TYR A 237 -35.17 -13.77 -6.71
N ASP A 238 -35.59 -12.91 -7.65
CA ASP A 238 -36.82 -13.11 -8.42
C ASP A 238 -36.76 -14.36 -9.31
N ALA A 239 -35.60 -14.66 -9.90
CA ALA A 239 -35.40 -15.85 -10.72
C ALA A 239 -35.50 -17.13 -9.88
N ILE A 240 -34.89 -17.15 -8.69
CA ILE A 240 -34.98 -18.29 -7.77
C ILE A 240 -36.40 -18.45 -7.24
N LYS A 241 -37.11 -17.34 -6.95
CA LYS A 241 -38.53 -17.40 -6.57
C LYS A 241 -39.38 -18.08 -7.65
N LYS A 242 -39.15 -17.75 -8.93
CA LYS A 242 -39.82 -18.41 -10.06
C LYS A 242 -39.44 -19.89 -10.18
N LEU A 243 -38.20 -20.26 -9.91
CA LEU A 243 -37.73 -21.65 -9.94
C LEU A 243 -38.41 -22.50 -8.85
N GLN A 244 -38.54 -21.98 -7.63
CA GLN A 244 -39.25 -22.69 -6.56
C GLN A 244 -40.73 -22.89 -6.87
N GLY A 245 -41.35 -21.97 -7.64
CA GLY A 245 -42.77 -22.06 -7.99
C GLY A 245 -43.70 -21.80 -6.80
N VAL A 246 -43.20 -21.13 -5.76
CA VAL A 246 -43.94 -20.83 -4.52
C VAL A 246 -44.37 -19.35 -4.56
N GLU A 247 -45.67 -19.08 -4.50
CA GLU A 247 -46.19 -17.77 -4.14
C GLU A 247 -45.95 -17.57 -2.64
N LEU A 248 -44.86 -16.87 -2.30
CA LEU A 248 -44.62 -16.41 -0.93
C LEU A 248 -45.51 -15.19 -0.68
N ASP A 249 -46.51 -15.35 0.18
CA ASP A 249 -47.26 -14.25 0.78
C ASP A 249 -46.32 -13.42 1.67
N GLY A 250 -46.11 -12.14 1.30
CA GLY A 250 -45.54 -11.10 2.16
C GLY A 250 -44.03 -10.92 2.11
#